data_AF-A0A6C2UC50-F1
#
_entry.id   AF-A0A6C2UC50-F1
#
_cell.length_a   1.000
_cell.length_b   1.000
_cell.length_c   1.000
_cell.angle_alpha   90.00
_cell.angle_beta   90.00
_cell.angle_gamma   90.00
#
_symmetry.space_group_name_H-M   'P 1'
#
loop_
_entity.id
_entity.type
_entity.pdbx_description
1 polymer ?
#
loop_
_entity_poly.entity_id
_entity_poly.type
_entity_poly.pdbx_seq_one_letter_code
_entity_poly.pdbx_strand_id
1 'polypeptide(L)'
;MTPTTFGSHAYSREELAAEMTAAFLCGYAGTLMSTEANQASYLRGWLEKLKSDPAMLIRAGSDAQKAFDFIMDAKAAEQSTEMKEAA
;
A
#
# COMPACT_ATOMS: atom_id res chain seq x y z
N MET A 1 14.41 20.46 2.03
CA MET A 1 13.42 19.39 2.19
C MET A 1 12.87 19.49 3.61
N THR A 2 11.68 20.09 3.79
CA THR A 2 11.05 20.23 5.10
C THR A 2 10.48 18.86 5.51
N PRO A 3 10.78 18.33 6.71
CA PRO A 3 10.28 17.02 7.12
C PRO A 3 8.75 17.07 7.26
N THR A 4 8.07 16.12 6.61
CA THR A 4 6.64 15.90 6.76
C THR A 4 6.34 15.44 8.18
N THR A 5 5.45 16.17 8.86
CA THR A 5 5.06 15.83 10.24
C THR A 5 3.96 14.77 10.24
N PHE A 6 3.99 13.91 11.25
CA PHE A 6 2.95 12.92 11.53
C PHE A 6 1.57 13.60 11.56
N GLY A 7 0.61 13.07 10.80
CA GLY A 7 -0.75 13.63 10.70
C GLY A 7 -0.96 14.72 9.63
N SER A 8 0.08 15.11 8.87
CA SER A 8 -0.08 16.05 7.75
C SER A 8 -0.88 15.44 6.57
N HIS A 9 -1.39 16.29 5.66
CA HIS A 9 -2.18 15.82 4.52
C HIS A 9 -1.34 15.02 3.51
N ALA A 10 -0.07 15.40 3.31
CA ALA A 10 0.88 14.62 2.52
C ALA A 10 1.15 13.25 3.17
N TYR A 11 1.36 13.25 4.49
CA TYR A 11 1.47 12.02 5.30
C TYR A 11 0.24 11.12 5.16
N SER A 12 -0.97 11.69 5.11
CA SER A 12 -2.22 10.91 4.99
C SER A 12 -2.34 10.15 3.65
N ARG A 13 -1.74 10.64 2.57
CA ARG A 13 -1.79 9.97 1.24
C ARG A 13 -0.76 8.84 1.13
N GLU A 14 0.45 9.10 1.60
CA GLU A 14 1.55 8.11 1.58
C GLU A 14 1.20 6.90 2.43
N GLU A 15 0.64 7.12 3.62
CA GLU A 15 0.17 6.06 4.51
C GLU A 15 -1.00 5.27 3.89
N LEU A 16 -1.94 5.96 3.24
CA LEU A 16 -3.05 5.28 2.54
C LEU A 16 -2.54 4.40 1.40
N ALA A 17 -1.59 4.89 0.61
CA ALA A 17 -0.98 4.10 -0.46
C ALA A 17 -0.20 2.89 0.10
N ALA A 18 0.52 3.05 1.21
CA ALA A 18 1.25 1.97 1.86
C ALA A 18 0.30 0.88 2.39
N GLU A 19 -0.77 1.26 3.12
CA GLU A 19 -1.78 0.33 3.63
C GLU A 19 -2.52 -0.39 2.50
N MET A 20 -2.87 0.31 1.41
CA MET A 20 -3.47 -0.33 0.23
C MET A 20 -2.51 -1.32 -0.45
N THR A 21 -1.23 -0.98 -0.55
CA THR A 21 -0.20 -1.89 -1.10
C THR A 21 -0.06 -3.14 -0.25
N ALA A 22 -0.01 -2.99 1.08
CA ALA A 22 0.03 -4.11 2.01
C ALA A 22 -1.20 -5.01 1.86
N ALA A 23 -2.40 -4.42 1.73
CA ALA A 23 -3.63 -5.16 1.49
C ALA A 23 -3.62 -5.93 0.16
N PHE A 24 -3.09 -5.34 -0.93
CA PHE A 24 -2.95 -6.01 -2.23
C PHE A 24 -1.99 -7.21 -2.14
N LEU A 25 -0.83 -7.03 -1.50
CA LEU A 25 0.14 -8.10 -1.29
C LEU A 25 -0.43 -9.24 -0.43
N CYS A 26 -1.16 -8.91 0.64
CA CYS A 26 -1.81 -9.91 1.48
C CYS A 26 -2.88 -10.69 0.71
N GLY A 27 -3.71 -9.99 -0.07
CA GLY A 27 -4.69 -10.61 -0.96
C GLY A 27 -4.06 -11.54 -1.99
N TYR A 28 -2.94 -11.11 -2.58
CA TYR A 28 -2.18 -11.93 -3.53
C TYR A 28 -1.53 -13.16 -2.87
N ALA A 29 -0.92 -13.00 -1.69
CA ALA A 29 -0.26 -14.07 -0.96
C ALA A 29 -1.24 -15.09 -0.33
N GLY A 30 -2.55 -14.82 -0.37
CA GLY A 30 -3.57 -15.62 0.30
C GLY A 30 -3.51 -15.53 1.83
N THR A 31 -2.77 -14.56 2.38
CA THR A 31 -2.70 -14.31 3.81
C THR A 31 -3.80 -13.32 4.17
N LEU A 32 -4.90 -13.80 4.76
CA LEU A 32 -5.91 -12.91 5.33
C LEU A 32 -5.25 -12.05 6.41
N MET A 33 -5.23 -10.74 6.22
CA MET A 33 -4.97 -9.84 7.33
C MET A 33 -6.08 -10.04 8.35
N SER A 34 -5.74 -10.60 9.51
CA SER A 34 -6.59 -10.44 10.69
C SER A 34 -6.81 -8.94 10.87
N THR A 35 -8.08 -8.51 10.86
CA THR A 35 -8.40 -7.09 11.03
C THR A 35 -8.09 -6.70 12.47
N GLU A 36 -6.89 -6.17 12.70
CA GLU A 36 -6.50 -5.67 14.01
C GLU A 36 -7.33 -4.42 14.36
N ALA A 37 -7.77 -4.31 15.62
CA ALA A 37 -8.65 -3.22 16.06
C ALA A 37 -8.05 -1.82 15.80
N ASN A 38 -6.73 -1.70 15.77
CA ASN A 38 -6.00 -0.48 15.46
C ASN A 38 -6.25 0.00 14.01
N GLN A 39 -6.40 -0.93 13.05
CA GLN A 39 -6.66 -0.58 11.64
C GLN A 39 -8.07 0.01 11.45
N ALA A 40 -9.05 -0.43 12.24
CA ALA A 40 -10.40 0.12 12.22
C ALA A 40 -10.48 1.58 12.71
N SER A 41 -9.63 1.98 13.68
CA SER A 41 -9.56 3.37 14.14
C SER A 41 -9.01 4.33 13.08
N TYR A 42 -8.02 3.92 12.29
CA TYR A 42 -7.49 4.74 11.19
C TYR A 42 -8.52 4.92 10.07
N LEU A 43 -9.27 3.85 9.73
CA LEU A 43 -10.35 3.90 8.74
C LEU A 43 -11.44 4.92 9.09
N ARG A 44 -11.81 5.05 10.38
CA ARG A 44 -12.75 6.08 10.85
C ARG A 44 -12.22 7.50 10.65
N GLY A 45 -10.95 7.75 10.95
CA GLY A 45 -10.30 9.04 10.74
C GLY A 45 -10.14 9.41 9.26
N TRP A 46 -9.98 8.40 8.40
CA TRP A 46 -9.89 8.58 6.96
C TRP A 46 -11.25 8.71 6.29
N LEU A 47 -12.32 8.15 6.86
CA LEU A 47 -13.65 8.17 6.25
C LEU A 47 -14.14 9.59 5.95
N GLU A 48 -13.94 10.53 6.89
CA GLU A 48 -14.32 11.93 6.70
C GLU A 48 -13.44 12.62 5.65
N LYS A 49 -12.13 12.32 5.62
CA LYS A 49 -11.21 12.84 4.58
C LYS A 49 -11.53 12.30 3.19
N LEU A 50 -11.83 11.00 3.09
CA LEU A 50 -12.21 10.33 1.83
C LEU A 50 -13.56 10.81 1.31
N LYS A 51 -14.51 11.15 2.19
CA LYS A 51 -15.75 11.82 1.79
C LYS A 51 -15.49 13.22 1.25
N SER A 52 -14.53 13.95 1.85
CA SER A 52 -14.19 15.32 1.41
C SER A 52 -13.38 15.36 0.11
N ASP A 53 -12.55 14.34 -0.16
CA ASP A 53 -11.79 14.19 -1.39
C ASP A 53 -11.76 12.72 -1.86
N PRO A 54 -12.78 12.27 -2.61
CA PRO A 54 -12.84 10.91 -3.15
C PRO A 54 -11.71 10.62 -4.16
N ALA A 55 -11.16 11.66 -4.81
CA ALA A 55 -10.08 11.49 -5.78
C ALA A 55 -8.77 11.06 -5.09
N MET A 56 -8.61 11.34 -3.79
CA MET A 56 -7.51 10.83 -2.98
C MET A 56 -7.45 9.30 -3.01
N LEU A 57 -8.61 8.62 -2.93
CA LEU A 57 -8.67 7.15 -2.96
C LEU A 57 -8.18 6.58 -4.28
N ILE A 58 -8.60 7.18 -5.40
CA ILE A 58 -8.21 6.75 -6.74
C ILE A 58 -6.70 6.95 -6.93
N ARG A 59 -6.17 8.10 -6.50
CA ARG A 59 -4.73 8.39 -6.59
C ARG A 59 -3.90 7.44 -5.74
N ALA A 60 -4.29 7.25 -4.47
CA ALA A 60 -3.60 6.32 -3.58
C ALA A 60 -3.67 4.88 -4.10
N GLY A 61 -4.82 4.46 -4.65
CA GLY A 61 -4.95 3.16 -5.30
C GLY A 61 -4.05 3.00 -6.53
N SER A 62 -3.91 4.04 -7.36
CA SER A 62 -2.99 4.00 -8.50
C SER A 62 -1.53 3.88 -8.06
N ASP A 63 -1.14 4.61 -7.02
CA ASP A 63 0.22 4.54 -6.49
C ASP A 63 0.49 3.20 -5.79
N ALA A 64 -0.51 2.66 -5.09
CA ALA A 64 -0.45 1.34 -4.47
C ALA A 64 -0.32 0.22 -5.52
N GLN A 65 -1.03 0.32 -6.65
CA GLN A 65 -0.89 -0.65 -7.74
C GLN A 65 0.52 -0.63 -8.32
N LYS A 66 1.10 0.54 -8.58
CA LYS A 66 2.49 0.65 -9.07
C LYS A 66 3.48 0.03 -8.07
N ALA A 67 3.28 0.26 -6.78
CA ALA A 67 4.13 -0.30 -5.74
C ALA A 67 4.00 -1.82 -5.66
N PHE A 68 2.78 -2.35 -5.74
CA PHE A 68 2.53 -3.79 -5.83
C PHE A 68 3.21 -4.42 -7.05
N ASP A 69 3.01 -3.83 -8.24
CA ASP A 69 3.59 -4.31 -9.49
C ASP A 69 5.13 -4.33 -9.39
N PHE A 70 5.73 -3.27 -8.87
CA PHE A 70 7.17 -3.20 -8.64
C PHE A 70 7.69 -4.33 -7.75
N ILE A 71 7.00 -4.63 -6.64
CA ILE A 71 7.38 -5.71 -5.73
C ILE A 71 7.23 -7.09 -6.41
N MET A 72 6.18 -7.29 -7.20
CA MET A 72 5.95 -8.54 -7.93
C MET A 72 6.93 -8.75 -9.08
N ASP A 73 7.25 -7.70 -9.83
CA ASP A 73 8.24 -7.75 -10.91
C ASP A 73 9.65 -8.01 -10.37
N ALA A 74 10.00 -7.39 -9.24
CA ALA A 74 11.25 -7.69 -8.53
C ALA A 74 11.33 -9.17 -8.14
N LYS A 75 10.25 -9.73 -7.59
CA LYS A 75 10.17 -11.16 -7.26
C LYS A 75 10.34 -12.05 -8.50
N ALA A 76 9.74 -11.70 -9.63
CA ALA A 76 9.86 -12.46 -10.87
C ALA A 76 11.31 -12.43 -11.41
N ALA A 77 11.98 -11.28 -11.32
CA ALA A 77 13.37 -11.13 -11.70
C ALA A 77 14.32 -11.96 -10.82
N GLU A 78 14.11 -11.98 -9.50
CA GLU A 78 14.86 -12.81 -8.56
C GLU A 78 14.73 -14.30 -8.88
N GLN A 79 13.50 -14.80 -9.06
CA GLN A 79 13.26 -16.21 -9.41
C GLN A 79 13.90 -16.61 -10.75
N SER A 80 13.91 -15.69 -11.73
CA SER A 80 14.55 -15.93 -13.03
C SER A 80 16.08 -15.97 -12.96
N THR A 81 16.67 -15.35 -11.93
CA THR A 81 18.12 -15.34 -11.68
C THR A 81 18.53 -16.62 -10.97
N GLU A 82 17.83 -17.00 -9.90
CA GLU A 82 18.07 -18.26 -9.18
C GLU A 82 17.96 -19.49 -10.09
N MET A 83 16.98 -19.51 -11.01
CA MET A 83 16.80 -20.62 -11.95
C MET A 83 17.87 -20.68 -13.05
N LYS A 84 18.56 -19.57 -13.33
CA LYS A 84 19.73 -19.55 -14.24
C LYS A 84 21.02 -19.96 -13.54
N GLU A 85 21.16 -19.68 -12.24
CA GLU A 85 22.31 -20.11 -11.44
C GLU A 85 22.25 -21.58 -11.04
N ALA A 86 21.04 -22.15 -10.95
CA ALA A 86 20.82 -23.57 -10.62
C ALA A 86 20.84 -24.52 -11.84
N ALA A 87 20.99 -24.01 -13.08
CA ALA A 87 21.00 -24.76 -14.33
C ALA A 87 22.40 -24.81 -14.96
#